data_AF-A0A9D1QBV5-F1
#
_entry.id   AF-A0A9D1QBV5-F1
#
_cell.length_a   1.000
_cell.length_b   1.000
_cell.length_c   1.000
_cell.angle_alpha   90.00
_cell.angle_beta   90.00
_cell.angle_gamma   90.00
#
_symmetry.space_group_name_H-M   'P 1'
#
loop_
_entity.id
_entity.type
_entity.pdbx_description
1 polymer ?
#
loop_
_entity_poly.entity_id
_entity_poly.type
_entity_poly.pdbx_seq_one_letter_code
_entity_poly.pdbx_strand_id
1 'polypeptide(L)'
;EIDSAFACEAYDCGFAVPSFAAGYLESTAAGAATARNAAVSCTVSGHGEGTVIKCDPNVSLYSPNVCIPAIRYAVPAGHSSIETEIKAQA
;
A
#
# COMPACT_ATOMS: atom_id res chain seq x y z
N GLU A 1 -1.30 -8.38 -14.76
CA GLU A 1 -2.09 -7.98 -15.95
C GLU A 1 -3.44 -7.41 -15.54
N ILE A 2 -3.82 -6.30 -16.15
CA ILE A 2 -5.09 -5.59 -15.94
C ILE A 2 -5.68 -5.28 -17.32
N ASP A 3 -6.89 -5.78 -17.58
CA ASP A 3 -7.70 -5.41 -18.73
C ASP A 3 -8.87 -4.55 -18.25
N SER A 4 -8.89 -3.27 -18.66
CA SER A 4 -9.92 -2.32 -18.24
C SER A 4 -10.58 -1.66 -19.44
N ALA A 5 -11.91 -1.61 -19.45
CA ALA A 5 -12.65 -0.85 -20.46
C ALA A 5 -12.59 0.68 -20.23
N PHE A 6 -12.14 1.11 -19.05
CA PHE A 6 -12.13 2.52 -18.64
C PHE A 6 -10.79 2.91 -18.03
N ALA A 7 -10.40 4.18 -18.19
CA ALA A 7 -9.29 4.71 -17.41
C ALA A 7 -9.66 4.70 -15.92
N CYS A 8 -8.78 4.17 -15.08
CA CYS A 8 -9.01 4.03 -13.65
C CYS A 8 -7.69 4.15 -12.87
N GLU A 9 -7.81 4.07 -11.55
CA GLU A 9 -6.66 3.99 -10.65
C GLU A 9 -6.66 2.63 -9.97
N ALA A 10 -5.50 1.98 -9.98
CA ALA A 10 -5.28 0.72 -9.28
C ALA A 10 -4.28 0.95 -8.15
N TYR A 11 -4.55 0.32 -7.00
CA TYR A 11 -3.67 0.37 -5.84
C TYR A 11 -3.19 -1.05 -5.57
N ASP A 12 -1.92 -1.30 -5.82
CA ASP A 12 -1.30 -2.58 -5.52
C ASP A 12 -0.69 -2.53 -4.11
N CYS A 13 -1.25 -3.34 -3.22
CA CYS A 13 -1.17 -3.13 -1.77
C CYS A 13 -0.27 -4.15 -1.08
N GLY A 14 0.43 -3.69 -0.05
CA GLY A 14 1.19 -4.53 0.88
C GLY A 14 0.33 -5.01 2.05
N PHE A 15 1.01 -5.36 3.15
CA PHE A 15 0.37 -5.82 4.38
C PHE A 15 -0.01 -4.66 5.29
N ALA A 16 -1.14 -4.82 5.98
CA ALA A 16 -1.60 -3.88 6.98
C ALA A 16 -0.65 -3.83 8.20
N VAL A 17 -0.28 -2.62 8.61
CA VAL A 17 0.56 -2.39 9.79
C VAL A 17 -0.26 -1.64 10.85
N PRO A 18 -0.34 -2.13 12.10
CA PRO A 18 -0.97 -1.40 13.19
C PRO A 18 -0.33 -0.03 13.38
N SER A 19 -1.12 1.03 13.20
CA SER A 19 -0.69 2.42 13.28
C SER A 19 -0.78 3.00 14.69
N PHE A 20 -1.64 2.43 15.53
CA PHE A 20 -1.71 2.77 16.96
C PHE A 20 -0.84 1.82 17.80
N ALA A 21 0.44 1.74 17.43
CA ALA A 21 1.44 0.90 18.08
C ALA A 21 2.74 1.69 18.33
N ALA A 22 3.54 1.25 19.30
CA ALA A 22 4.78 1.91 19.66
C ALA A 22 5.74 1.98 18.46
N GLY A 23 6.36 3.15 18.25
CA GLY A 23 7.34 3.36 17.18
C GLY A 23 6.75 3.38 15.77
N TYR A 24 5.44 3.60 15.61
CA TYR A 24 4.84 3.69 14.29
C TYR A 24 5.42 4.85 13.46
N LEU A 25 5.81 4.53 12.22
CA LEU A 25 6.33 5.46 11.22
C LEU A 25 5.82 5.06 9.84
N GLU A 26 5.55 6.06 9.00
CA GLU A 26 5.20 5.88 7.60
C GLU A 26 6.02 6.81 6.70
N SER A 27 6.25 6.40 5.47
CA SER A 27 6.96 7.21 4.49
C SER A 27 6.52 6.86 3.07
N THR A 28 6.38 7.88 2.24
CA THR A 28 6.11 7.77 0.80
C THR A 28 7.21 8.43 0.01
N ALA A 29 7.69 7.77 -1.03
CA ALA A 29 8.61 8.30 -2.02
C ALA A 29 8.11 7.90 -3.43
N ALA A 30 8.71 8.48 -4.48
CA ALA A 30 8.44 8.03 -5.84
C ALA A 30 8.77 6.53 -5.95
N GLY A 31 7.78 5.72 -6.33
CA GLY A 31 7.93 4.27 -6.46
C GLY A 31 8.05 3.48 -5.16
N ALA A 32 7.82 4.06 -3.98
CA ALA A 32 7.87 3.30 -2.73
C ALA A 32 6.98 3.86 -1.61
N ALA A 33 6.35 2.97 -0.85
CA ALA A 33 5.62 3.28 0.37
C ALA A 33 6.00 2.33 1.49
N THR A 34 6.17 2.83 2.71
CA THR A 34 6.49 2.04 3.89
C THR A 34 5.56 2.39 5.04
N ALA A 35 5.09 1.38 5.75
CA ALA A 35 4.50 1.49 7.07
C ALA A 35 5.24 0.53 8.01
N ARG A 36 5.57 0.98 9.23
CA ARG A 36 6.25 0.13 10.22
C ARG A 36 5.92 0.57 11.64
N ASN A 37 6.01 -0.34 12.58
CA ASN A 37 6.07 -0.06 14.01
C ASN A 37 7.24 -0.84 14.64
N ALA A 38 7.33 -0.89 15.96
CA ALA A 38 8.42 -1.59 16.65
C ALA A 38 8.43 -3.12 16.44
N ALA A 39 7.31 -3.72 16.02
CA ALA A 39 7.17 -5.17 15.84
C ALA A 39 7.17 -5.59 14.38
N VAL A 40 6.45 -4.87 13.51
CA VAL A 40 6.25 -5.25 12.11
C VAL A 40 6.56 -4.11 11.16
N SER A 41 6.99 -4.45 9.95
CA SER A 41 7.18 -3.49 8.86
C SER A 41 6.71 -4.05 7.52
N CYS A 42 6.24 -3.17 6.66
CA CYS A 42 5.91 -3.46 5.27
C CYS A 42 6.33 -2.30 4.38
N THR A 43 7.07 -2.63 3.32
CA THR A 43 7.43 -1.72 2.24
C THR A 43 6.94 -2.31 0.92
N VAL A 44 6.27 -1.48 0.12
CA VAL A 44 5.89 -1.80 -1.26
C VAL A 44 6.66 -0.87 -2.18
N SER A 45 7.23 -1.41 -3.25
CA SER A 45 7.93 -0.64 -4.27
C SER A 45 7.49 -1.04 -5.68
N GLY A 46 7.50 -0.10 -6.61
CA GLY A 46 7.09 -0.31 -8.00
C GLY A 46 7.25 0.95 -8.85
N HIS A 47 6.71 0.93 -10.06
CA HIS A 47 6.85 2.03 -11.02
C HIS A 47 5.84 3.18 -10.85
N GLY A 48 4.85 3.02 -9.97
CA GLY A 48 3.82 4.02 -9.70
C GLY A 48 4.15 4.99 -8.56
N GLU A 49 3.13 5.65 -8.05
CA GLU A 49 3.23 6.58 -6.93
C GLU A 49 3.12 5.83 -5.59
N GLY A 50 4.10 5.97 -4.71
CA GLY A 50 4.03 5.41 -3.36
C GLY A 50 2.97 6.10 -2.53
N THR A 51 2.05 5.33 -1.95
CA THR A 51 0.96 5.85 -1.12
C THR A 51 0.76 5.02 0.15
N VAL A 52 0.22 5.61 1.20
CA VAL A 52 -0.18 4.90 2.42
C VAL A 52 -1.67 5.12 2.64
N ILE A 53 -2.44 4.04 2.53
CA ILE A 53 -3.87 4.03 2.73
C ILE A 53 -4.15 3.98 4.22
N LYS A 54 -4.80 5.02 4.74
CA LYS A 54 -5.22 5.10 6.14
C LYS A 54 -6.59 4.46 6.29
N CYS A 55 -6.69 3.45 7.15
CA CYS A 55 -7.97 2.81 7.42
C CYS A 55 -8.64 3.50 8.59
N ASP A 56 -9.91 3.90 8.40
CA ASP A 56 -10.73 4.35 9.52
C ASP A 56 -10.92 3.21 10.52
N PRO A 57 -11.02 3.51 11.83
CA PRO A 57 -10.95 2.49 12.86
C PRO A 57 -11.98 1.37 12.81
N ASN A 58 -13.11 1.65 12.15
CA ASN A 58 -14.25 0.74 12.07
C ASN A 58 -14.24 -0.13 10.81
N VAL A 59 -13.21 -0.07 9.96
CA VAL A 59 -13.17 -0.76 8.65
C VAL A 59 -12.37 -2.09 8.71
N SER A 60 -11.57 -2.32 9.76
CA SER A 60 -10.77 -3.55 9.93
C SER A 60 -11.22 -4.36 11.14
N LEU A 61 -11.64 -5.62 10.93
CA LEU A 61 -12.10 -6.54 11.97
C LEU A 61 -10.97 -7.05 12.90
N TYR A 62 -9.71 -6.94 12.48
CA TYR A 62 -8.54 -7.52 13.19
C TYR A 62 -7.68 -6.49 13.92
N SER A 63 -7.69 -5.23 13.49
CA SER A 63 -6.92 -4.16 14.13
C SER A 63 -7.57 -2.82 13.82
N PRO A 64 -8.14 -2.14 14.82
CA PRO A 64 -8.96 -0.95 14.62
C PRO A 64 -8.14 0.28 14.22
N ASN A 65 -6.85 0.19 13.93
CA ASN A 65 -6.04 1.32 13.46
C ASN A 65 -4.88 0.74 12.65
N VAL A 66 -5.04 0.63 11.33
CA VAL A 66 -3.99 0.13 10.44
C VAL A 66 -3.73 1.10 9.30
N CYS A 67 -2.52 1.05 8.79
CA CYS A 67 -2.14 1.69 7.53
C CYS A 67 -1.61 0.63 6.57
N ILE A 68 -1.93 0.78 5.29
CA ILE A 68 -1.55 -0.16 4.23
C ILE A 68 -0.67 0.61 3.22
N PRO A 69 0.63 0.31 3.13
CA PRO A 69 1.47 0.85 2.06
C PRO A 69 1.04 0.24 0.72
N ALA A 70 1.03 1.04 -0.34
CA ALA A 70 0.64 0.62 -1.68
C ALA A 70 1.35 1.44 -2.75
N ILE A 71 1.34 0.94 -3.99
CA ILE A 71 1.70 1.72 -5.17
C ILE A 71 0.42 2.04 -5.96
N ARG A 72 0.20 3.32 -6.21
CA ARG A 72 -0.91 3.83 -7.02
C ARG A 72 -0.47 3.92 -8.47
N TYR A 73 -1.26 3.33 -9.36
CA TYR A 73 -1.06 3.33 -10.80
C TYR A 73 -2.24 4.00 -11.50
N ALA A 74 -1.95 4.90 -12.44
CA ALA A 74 -2.93 5.32 -13.43
C ALA A 74 -3.00 4.23 -14.52
N VAL A 75 -4.15 3.58 -14.64
CA VAL A 75 -4.38 2.50 -15.61
C VAL A 75 -5.25 3.03 -16.74
N PRO A 76 -4.73 3.15 -17.98
CA PRO A 76 -5.54 3.54 -19.13
C PRO A 76 -6.52 2.42 -19.52
N ALA A 77 -7.53 2.76 -20.32
CA ALA A 77 -8.36 1.75 -20.97
C ALA A 77 -7.51 0.88 -21.92
N GLY A 78 -7.80 -0.41 -21.98
CA GLY A 78 -7.01 -1.43 -22.67
C GLY A 78 -6.30 -2.35 -21.69
N HIS A 79 -5.08 -2.74 -22.05
CA HIS A 79 -4.27 -3.71 -21.31
C HIS A 79 -3.09 -3.00 -20.61
N SER A 80 -2.81 -3.38 -19.37
CA SER A 80 -1.67 -2.89 -18.60
C SER A 80 -1.03 -4.01 -17.78
N SER A 81 0.31 -4.07 -17.81
CA SER A 81 1.10 -4.94 -16.94
C SER A 81 1.77 -4.09 -15.87
N ILE A 82 1.55 -4.45 -14.61
CA ILE A 82 2.15 -3.79 -13.44
C ILE A 82 2.82 -4.84 -12.56
N GLU A 83 3.90 -4.43 -11.92
CA GLU A 83 4.66 -5.27 -10.99
C GLU A 83 5.03 -4.43 -9.76
N THR A 84 4.86 -5.02 -8.57
CA THR A 84 5.35 -4.48 -7.31
C THR A 84 6.14 -5.52 -6.53
N GLU A 85 7.12 -5.05 -5.77
CA GLU A 85 7.83 -5.84 -4.78
C GLU A 85 7.32 -5.49 -3.40
N ILE A 86 7.02 -6.52 -2.60
CA ILE A 86 6.62 -6.37 -1.19
C ILE A 86 7.71 -6.95 -0.30
N LYS A 87 8.24 -6.14 0.62
CA LYS A 87 9.16 -6.56 1.68
C LYS A 87 8.46 -6.41 3.02
N ALA A 88 8.35 -7.50 3.78
CA ALA A 88 7.71 -7.53 5.09
C ALA A 88 8.61 -8.19 6.14
N GLN A 89 8.56 -7.69 7.38
CA GLN A 89 9.26 -8.24 8.54
C GLN A 89 8.33 -8.24 9.75
N ALA A 90 8.48 -9.25 10.62
CA ALA A 90 7.70 -9.45 11.84
C ALA A 90 8.61 -9.83 13.02
#